data_AF-A0A5R1NJA2-F1
#
_entry.id   AF-A0A5R1NJA2-F1
#
_cell.length_a   1.000
_cell.length_b   1.000
_cell.length_c   1.000
_cell.angle_alpha   90.00
_cell.angle_beta   90.00
_cell.angle_gamma   90.00
#
_symmetry.space_group_name_H-M   'P 1'
#
loop_
_entity.id
_entity.type
_entity.pdbx_description
1 polymer ?
#
loop_
_entity_poly.entity_id
_entity_poly.type
_entity_poly.pdbx_seq_one_letter_code
_entity_poly.pdbx_strand_id
1 'polypeptide(L)'
;MREFARCIAPGGSLLVGFFEGDAVVPFPHAVTTAYFWPLGEMSAQLETAGFKVHEVHTRTDPGKRPHAAIIAHRTDTSIVSAGLD
;
A
#
# COMPACT_ATOMS: atom_id res chain seq x y z
N MET A 1 1.50 3.01 -7.43
CA MET A 1 2.54 2.85 -6.39
C MET A 1 3.99 3.06 -6.87
N ARG A 2 4.30 2.93 -8.17
CA ARG A 2 5.69 3.10 -8.69
C ARG A 2 6.34 4.45 -8.34
N GLU A 3 5.56 5.53 -8.25
CA GLU A 3 6.10 6.85 -7.89
C GLU A 3 6.62 6.90 -6.44
N PHE A 4 5.97 6.21 -5.50
CA PHE A 4 6.52 6.05 -4.16
C PHE A 4 7.83 5.27 -4.18
N ALA A 5 7.91 4.19 -4.97
CA ALA A 5 9.14 3.43 -5.13
C ALA A 5 10.27 4.29 -5.73
N ARG A 6 9.97 5.18 -6.70
CA ARG A 6 10.96 6.09 -7.28
C ARG A 6 11.57 7.03 -6.23
N CYS A 7 10.76 7.52 -5.29
CA CYS A 7 11.15 8.52 -4.30
C CYS A 7 11.76 7.97 -3.01
N ILE A 8 11.47 6.71 -2.65
CA ILE A 8 11.96 6.08 -1.41
C ILE A 8 13.21 5.29 -1.74
N ALA A 9 14.31 5.46 -1.00
CA ALA A 9 15.53 4.68 -1.23
C ALA A 9 15.28 3.16 -1.07
N PRO A 10 16.03 2.29 -1.77
CA PRO A 10 15.99 0.85 -1.53
C PRO A 10 16.20 0.53 -0.02
N GLY A 11 15.41 -0.40 0.52
CA GLY A 11 15.33 -0.69 1.96
C GLY A 11 14.50 0.31 2.79
N GLY A 12 14.10 1.45 2.23
CA GLY A 12 13.32 2.48 2.93
C GLY A 12 11.85 2.11 3.14
N SER A 13 11.25 2.67 4.19
CA SER A 13 9.85 2.36 4.57
C SER A 13 8.81 3.30 3.94
N LEU A 14 7.63 2.76 3.70
CA LEU A 14 6.40 3.45 3.33
C LEU A 14 5.31 3.11 4.35
N LEU A 15 4.60 4.14 4.83
CA LEU A 15 3.30 4.00 5.48
C LEU A 15 2.24 4.61 4.57
N VAL A 16 1.20 3.84 4.26
CA VAL A 16 0.06 4.32 3.44
C VAL A 16 -1.25 4.00 4.14
N GLY A 17 -2.08 5.03 4.35
CA GLY A 17 -3.44 4.91 4.87
C GLY A 17 -4.48 5.10 3.77
N PHE A 18 -5.58 4.36 3.85
CA PHE A 18 -6.68 4.42 2.86
C PHE A 18 -8.02 4.00 3.48
N PHE A 19 -9.12 4.31 2.78
CA PHE A 19 -10.44 3.82 3.15
C PHE A 19 -10.61 2.37 2.71
N GLU A 20 -10.95 1.49 3.63
CA GLU A 20 -11.03 0.05 3.38
C GLU A 20 -12.45 -0.38 3.01
N GLY A 21 -12.57 -1.31 2.06
CA GLY A 21 -13.83 -1.92 1.66
C GLY A 21 -13.64 -3.00 0.60
N ASP A 22 -14.71 -3.74 0.28
CA ASP A 22 -14.61 -4.98 -0.51
C ASP A 22 -14.29 -4.80 -2.00
N ALA A 23 -14.36 -3.57 -2.51
CA ALA A 23 -14.10 -3.26 -3.92
C ALA A 23 -13.54 -1.84 -4.10
N VAL A 24 -12.88 -1.61 -5.23
CA VAL A 24 -12.45 -0.27 -5.62
C VAL A 24 -13.65 0.53 -6.10
N VAL A 25 -14.25 1.31 -5.21
CA VAL A 25 -15.47 2.07 -5.51
C VAL A 25 -15.37 3.54 -5.06
N PRO A 26 -15.81 4.49 -5.91
CA PRO A 26 -15.75 5.91 -5.57
C PRO A 26 -16.81 6.29 -4.54
N PHE A 27 -16.54 7.31 -3.74
CA PHE A 27 -17.51 7.95 -2.86
C PHE A 27 -17.24 9.45 -2.72
N PRO A 28 -18.27 10.26 -2.40
CA PRO A 28 -18.10 11.68 -2.14
C PRO A 28 -17.35 11.90 -0.82
N HIS A 29 -16.13 12.41 -0.92
CA HIS A 29 -15.36 12.93 0.21
C HIS A 29 -15.38 14.47 0.17
N ALA A 30 -15.17 15.10 1.33
CA ALA A 30 -15.41 16.54 1.51
C ALA A 30 -14.56 17.46 0.61
N VAL A 31 -13.47 16.95 0.02
CA VAL A 31 -12.53 17.72 -0.82
C VAL A 31 -12.64 17.32 -2.29
N THR A 32 -12.57 16.02 -2.57
CA THR A 32 -12.67 15.43 -3.92
C THR A 32 -13.18 14.00 -3.80
N THR A 33 -13.56 13.35 -4.89
CA THR A 33 -13.93 11.91 -4.88
C THR A 33 -12.81 11.08 -4.27
N ALA A 34 -13.13 10.28 -3.27
CA ALA A 34 -12.24 9.29 -2.68
C ALA A 34 -12.71 7.88 -3.05
N TYR A 35 -11.91 6.87 -2.73
CA TYR A 35 -12.19 5.48 -3.09
C TYR A 35 -12.04 4.60 -1.87
N PHE A 36 -12.95 3.65 -1.71
CA PHE A 36 -12.67 2.45 -0.93
C PHE A 36 -11.75 1.54 -1.73
N TRP A 37 -10.89 0.79 -1.04
CA TRP A 37 -9.99 -0.18 -1.64
C TRP A 37 -9.99 -1.48 -0.83
N PRO A 38 -9.99 -2.64 -1.48
CA PRO A 38 -9.72 -3.90 -0.81
C PRO A 38 -8.30 -3.89 -0.28
N LEU A 39 -8.12 -4.35 0.96
CA LEU A 39 -6.81 -4.49 1.57
C LEU A 39 -5.86 -5.33 0.67
N GLY A 40 -6.35 -6.47 0.17
CA GLY A 40 -5.56 -7.36 -0.67
C GLY A 40 -5.12 -6.71 -1.99
N GLU A 41 -5.98 -5.90 -2.60
CA GLU A 41 -5.65 -5.20 -3.84
C GLU A 41 -4.63 -4.08 -3.61
N MET A 42 -4.77 -3.31 -2.53
CA MET A 42 -3.79 -2.29 -2.14
C MET A 42 -2.41 -2.93 -1.89
N SER A 43 -2.36 -4.05 -1.15
CA SER A 43 -1.13 -4.81 -0.91
C SER A 43 -0.49 -5.28 -2.21
N ALA A 44 -1.27 -5.88 -3.12
CA ALA A 44 -0.77 -6.34 -4.41
C ALA A 44 -0.22 -5.19 -5.29
N GLN A 45 -0.84 -4.00 -5.24
CA GLN A 45 -0.34 -2.81 -5.94
C GLN A 45 0.98 -2.31 -5.37
N LEU A 46 1.19 -2.42 -4.05
CA LEU A 46 2.46 -2.10 -3.41
C LEU A 46 3.54 -3.12 -3.82
N GLU A 47 3.22 -4.42 -3.77
CA GLU A 47 4.13 -5.50 -4.18
C GLU A 47 4.57 -5.39 -5.64
N THR A 48 3.61 -5.14 -6.54
CA THR A 48 3.89 -4.90 -7.96
C THR A 48 4.79 -3.68 -8.20
N ALA A 49 4.82 -2.73 -7.26
CA ALA A 49 5.70 -1.56 -7.32
C ALA A 49 7.07 -1.75 -6.65
N GLY A 50 7.38 -2.95 -6.16
CA GLY A 50 8.68 -3.24 -5.52
C GLY A 50 8.70 -2.90 -4.04
N PHE A 51 7.56 -3.02 -3.36
CA PHE A 51 7.50 -3.01 -1.90
C PHE A 51 7.22 -4.41 -1.37
N LYS A 52 7.62 -4.69 -0.13
CA LYS A 52 7.18 -5.87 0.62
C LYS A 52 6.42 -5.41 1.85
N VAL A 53 5.18 -5.88 1.98
CA VAL A 53 4.30 -5.55 3.11
C VAL A 53 4.84 -6.20 4.38
N HIS A 54 4.87 -5.44 5.47
CA HIS A 54 5.28 -5.90 6.79
C HIS A 54 4.11 -5.98 7.75
N GLU A 55 3.30 -4.93 7.79
CA GLU A 55 2.20 -4.81 8.74
C GLU A 55 0.97 -4.24 8.07
N VAL A 56 -0.18 -4.67 8.57
CA VAL A 56 -1.49 -4.16 8.21
C VAL A 56 -2.23 -3.81 9.49
N HIS A 57 -2.81 -2.63 9.52
CA HIS A 57 -3.64 -2.14 10.60
C HIS A 57 -5.00 -1.77 10.03
N THR A 58 -6.09 -2.19 10.68
CA THR A 58 -7.46 -1.83 10.28
C THR A 58 -8.19 -1.20 11.45
N ARG A 59 -9.03 -0.19 11.18
CA ARG A 59 -9.85 0.48 12.19
C ARG A 59 -11.23 0.81 11.63
N THR A 60 -12.25 0.43 12.39
CA THR A 60 -13.65 0.76 12.11
C THR A 60 -14.29 1.30 13.38
N ASP A 61 -14.45 2.61 13.46
CA ASP A 61 -15.12 3.27 14.58
C ASP A 61 -16.60 3.52 14.25
N PRO A 62 -17.52 3.48 15.24
CA PRO A 62 -18.94 3.77 14.99
C PRO A 62 -19.17 5.10 14.27
N GLY A 63 -19.95 5.06 13.17
CA GLY A 63 -20.24 6.24 12.36
C GLY A 63 -19.07 6.77 11.53
N LYS A 64 -17.93 6.08 11.50
CA LYS A 64 -16.78 6.38 10.64
C LYS A 64 -16.66 5.33 9.53
N ARG A 65 -16.12 5.76 8.39
CA ARG A 65 -15.77 4.85 7.30
C ARG A 65 -14.58 3.96 7.76
N PRO A 66 -14.57 2.66 7.43
CA PRO A 66 -13.42 1.79 7.70
C PRO A 66 -12.13 2.36 7.09
N HIS A 67 -11.03 2.22 7.81
CA HIS A 67 -9.70 2.59 7.33
C HIS A 67 -8.74 1.42 7.50
N ALA A 68 -7.78 1.37 6.58
CA ALA A 68 -6.61 0.53 6.72
C ALA A 68 -5.33 1.37 6.59
N ALA A 69 -4.26 0.89 7.19
CA ALA A 69 -2.91 1.36 6.98
C ALA A 69 -1.97 0.18 6.75
N ILE A 70 -1.05 0.34 5.80
CA ILE A 70 -0.02 -0.65 5.49
C ILE A 70 1.34 -0.03 5.77
N ILE A 71 2.20 -0.78 6.44
CA ILE A 71 3.64 -0.50 6.52
C ILE A 71 4.36 -1.50 5.61
N ALA A 72 5.19 -0.98 4.71
CA ALA A 72 5.95 -1.77 3.75
C ALA A 72 7.36 -1.20 3.57
N HIS A 73 8.31 -2.01 3.12
CA HIS A 73 9.66 -1.55 2.76
C HIS A 73 9.88 -1.69 1.27
N ARG A 74 10.63 -0.77 0.66
CA ARG A 74 11.08 -0.89 -0.72
C ARG A 74 12.10 -2.04 -0.79
N THR A 75 11.85 -3.00 -1.68
CA THR A 75 12.79 -4.10 -1.90
C THR A 75 14.00 -3.59 -2.66
N ASP A 76 15.20 -4.01 -2.24
CA ASP A 76 16.40 -3.82 -3.03
C ASP A 76 16.29 -4.64 -4.32
N THR A 77 16.31 -3.98 -5.48
CA THR A 77 16.44 -4.68 -6.76
C THR A 77 17.83 -5.34 -6.90
N SER A 78 18.75 -5.06 -5.97
CA SER A 78 20.14 -5.54 -5.94
C SER A 78 20.32 -6.85 -5.17
N ILE A 79 19.44 -7.85 -5.35
CA ILE A 79 19.80 -9.25 -5.10
C ILE A 79 19.26 -10.10 -6.26
N VAL A 80 19.85 -9.90 -7.42
CA VAL A 80 20.22 -11.05 -8.27
C VAL A 80 21.73 -11.12 -8.20
N SER A 81 22.25 -11.58 -7.07
CA SER A 81 23.61 -12.08 -7.01
C SER A 81 23.67 -13.31 -7.91
N ALA A 82 24.49 -13.22 -8.94
CA ALA A 82 24.99 -14.33 -9.73
C ALA A 82 25.24 -15.54 -8.83
N GLY A 83 24.45 -16.60 -9.04
CA GLY A 83 24.93 -17.96 -8.82
C GLY A 83 25.46 -18.45 -10.16
N LEU A 84 26.79 -18.45 -10.29
CA LEU A 84 27.48 -19.58 -10.91
C LEU A 84 27.15 -20.79 -10.01
N ASP A 85 26.70 -21.94 -10.53
CA ASP A 85 27.46 -22.84 -11.43
C ASP A 85 26.66 -23.32 -12.66
#